data_AF-A0A0Q7TFN4-F1
#
_entry.id   AF-A0A0Q7TFN4-F1
#
_cell.length_a   1.000
_cell.length_b   1.000
_cell.length_c   1.000
_cell.angle_alpha   90.00
_cell.angle_beta   90.00
_cell.angle_gamma   90.00
#
_symmetry.space_group_name_H-M   'P 1'
#
loop_
_entity.id
_entity.type
_entity.pdbx_description
1 polymer ?
#
loop_
_entity_poly.entity_id
_entity_poly.type
_entity_poly.pdbx_seq_one_letter_code
_entity_poly.pdbx_strand_id
1 'polypeptide(L)'
;MYTVECDACGQRFTATRSTALTCSAACRQRRHKERKAAAAVAAALDLARIAHAARTASDPHAALQSVERRAEQLAESLAPRRRGGTP
;
A
#
# COMPACT_ATOMS: atom_id res chain seq x y z
N MET A 1 5.13 34.99 -13.91
CA MET A 1 4.37 35.29 -12.67
C MET A 1 3.01 34.62 -12.84
N TYR A 2 2.63 33.71 -11.96
CA TYR A 2 1.46 32.84 -12.16
C TYR A 2 0.41 33.12 -11.08
N THR A 3 -0.86 33.27 -11.46
CA THR A 3 -1.95 33.31 -10.49
C THR A 3 -2.45 31.89 -10.28
N VAL A 4 -2.33 31.40 -9.05
CA VAL A 4 -2.70 30.03 -8.67
C VAL A 4 -3.56 30.07 -7.40
N GLU A 5 -4.42 29.08 -7.25
CA GLU A 5 -5.25 28.91 -6.06
C GLU A 5 -4.48 28.14 -4.98
N CYS A 6 -4.62 28.53 -3.71
CA CYS A 6 -3.98 27.82 -2.61
C CYS A 6 -4.78 26.56 -2.23
N ASP A 7 -4.15 25.39 -2.33
CA ASP A 7 -4.74 24.09 -1.92
C ASP A 7 -5.26 24.09 -0.47
N ALA A 8 -4.65 24.89 0.41
CA ALA A 8 -5.03 24.91 1.81
C ALA A 8 -6.23 25.82 2.05
N CYS A 9 -6.24 27.05 1.54
CA CYS A 9 -7.21 28.09 1.93
C CYS A 9 -8.13 28.57 0.81
N GLY A 10 -7.94 28.11 -0.44
CA GLY A 10 -8.74 28.51 -1.60
C GLY A 10 -8.48 29.92 -2.11
N GLN A 11 -7.58 30.70 -1.48
CA GLN A 11 -7.28 32.05 -1.96
C GLN A 11 -6.36 32.00 -3.18
N ARG A 12 -6.62 32.87 -4.16
CA ARG A 12 -5.71 33.12 -5.29
C ARG A 12 -4.52 33.93 -4.82
N PHE A 13 -3.32 33.49 -5.17
CA PHE A 13 -2.09 34.20 -4.87
C PHE A 13 -1.16 34.19 -6.08
N THR A 14 -0.25 35.16 -6.08
CA THR A 14 0.74 35.26 -7.13
C THR A 14 1.97 34.44 -6.79
N ALA A 15 2.18 33.36 -7.54
CA ALA A 15 3.32 32.49 -7.39
C ALA A 15 4.49 32.89 -8.28
N THR A 16 5.69 32.76 -7.70
CA THR A 16 6.97 32.88 -8.42
C THR A 16 7.22 31.66 -9.31
N ARG A 17 6.70 30.48 -8.93
CA ARG A 17 6.86 29.21 -9.65
C ARG A 17 5.50 28.57 -9.93
N SER A 18 5.34 27.95 -11.10
CA SER A 18 4.10 27.28 -11.51
C SER A 18 3.72 26.10 -10.60
N THR A 19 4.69 25.54 -9.88
CA THR A 19 4.49 24.42 -8.94
C THR A 19 4.16 24.85 -7.52
N ALA A 20 3.96 26.14 -7.26
CA ALA A 20 3.57 26.60 -5.92
C ALA A 20 2.10 26.27 -5.65
N LEU A 21 1.84 25.54 -4.57
CA LEU A 21 0.49 25.09 -4.19
C LEU A 21 -0.11 25.85 -3.00
N THR A 22 0.67 26.76 -2.40
CA THR A 22 0.30 27.39 -1.13
C THR A 22 0.75 28.83 -1.07
N CYS A 23 -0.11 29.72 -0.60
CA CYS A 23 0.15 31.16 -0.54
C CYS A 23 1.15 31.57 0.55
N SER A 24 1.24 30.82 1.65
CA SER A 24 2.04 31.20 2.83
C SER A 24 2.66 30.01 3.55
N ALA A 25 3.58 30.29 4.48
CA ALA A 25 4.16 29.26 5.35
C ALA A 25 3.11 28.58 6.24
N ALA A 26 2.13 29.33 6.74
CA ALA A 26 1.02 28.78 7.53
C ALA A 26 0.19 27.78 6.70
N CYS A 27 -0.14 28.13 5.46
CA CYS A 27 -0.87 27.23 4.56
C CYS A 27 -0.04 26.00 4.16
N ARG A 28 1.29 26.14 4.01
CA ARG A 28 2.19 24.99 3.83
C ARG A 28 2.13 24.02 5.00
N GLN A 29 2.19 24.55 6.22
CA GLN A 29 2.14 23.71 7.43
C GLN A 29 0.77 23.05 7.59
N ARG A 30 -0.33 23.77 7.31
CA ARG A 30 -1.69 23.19 7.32
C ARG A 30 -1.80 22.03 6.32
N ARG A 31 -1.44 22.26 5.06
CA ARG A 31 -1.43 21.24 4.01
C ARG A 31 -0.56 20.03 4.39
N HIS A 32 0.58 20.25 5.03
CA HIS A 32 1.45 19.16 5.50
C HIS A 32 0.79 18.32 6.60
N LYS A 33 0.13 18.97 7.57
CA LYS A 33 -0.62 18.29 8.63
C LYS A 33 -1.80 17.50 8.06
N GLU A 34 -2.56 18.09 7.15
CA GLU A 34 -3.69 17.43 6.46
C GLU A 34 -3.21 16.20 5.67
N ARG A 35 -2.12 16.31 4.91
CA ARG A 35 -1.54 15.16 4.20
C ARG A 35 -1.11 14.04 5.14
N LYS A 36 -0.51 14.38 6.29
CA LYS A 36 -0.15 13.38 7.30
C LYS A 36 -1.37 12.69 7.89
N ALA A 37 -2.42 13.46 8.21
CA ALA A 37 -3.67 12.91 8.72
C ALA A 37 -4.33 11.98 7.68
N ALA A 38 -4.40 12.41 6.42
CA ALA A 38 -4.92 11.60 5.32
C ALA A 38 -4.12 10.30 5.12
N ALA A 39 -2.79 10.36 5.19
CA ALA A 39 -1.95 9.17 5.10
C ALA A 39 -2.20 8.19 6.27
N ALA A 40 -2.38 8.70 7.49
CA ALA A 40 -2.71 7.88 8.65
C ALA A 40 -4.07 7.20 8.50
N VAL A 41 -5.08 7.92 8.01
CA VAL A 41 -6.41 7.36 7.73
C VAL A 41 -6.34 6.29 6.63
N ALA A 42 -5.60 6.54 5.56
CA ALA A 42 -5.41 5.55 4.49
C ALA A 42 -4.79 4.25 5.02
N ALA A 43 -3.72 4.35 5.83
CA ALA A 43 -3.08 3.20 6.45
C ALA A 43 -4.04 2.44 7.40
N ALA A 44 -4.87 3.16 8.16
CA ALA A 44 -5.87 2.54 9.04
C ALA A 44 -6.94 1.78 8.23
N LEU A 45 -7.39 2.35 7.10
CA LEU A 45 -8.33 1.69 6.21
C LEU A 45 -7.73 0.44 5.58
N ASP A 46 -6.45 0.46 5.18
CA ASP A 46 -5.76 -0.72 4.64
C ASP A 46 -5.72 -1.85 5.66
N LEU A 47 -5.34 -1.56 6.91
CA LEU A 47 -5.37 -2.54 8.00
C LEU A 47 -6.78 -3.08 8.27
N ALA A 48 -7.79 -2.22 8.24
CA ALA A 48 -9.19 -2.63 8.43
C ALA A 48 -9.65 -3.58 7.31
N ARG A 49 -9.26 -3.34 6.06
CA ARG A 49 -9.56 -4.23 4.92
C ARG A 49 -8.90 -5.60 5.08
N ILE A 50 -7.62 -5.65 5.46
CA ILE A 50 -6.91 -6.91 5.73
C ILE A 50 -7.61 -7.69 6.85
N ALA A 51 -7.95 -7.02 7.95
CA ALA A 51 -8.64 -7.65 9.07
C ALA A 51 -10.03 -8.16 8.68
N HIS A 52 -10.78 -7.41 7.85
CA HIS A 52 -12.07 -7.86 7.33
C HIS A 52 -11.92 -9.09 6.44
N ALA A 53 -10.97 -9.08 5.49
CA ALA A 53 -10.69 -10.22 4.63
C ALA A 53 -10.33 -11.48 5.43
N ALA A 54 -9.55 -11.35 6.49
CA ALA A 54 -9.24 -12.47 7.39
C ALA A 54 -10.47 -13.01 8.13
N ARG A 55 -11.40 -12.12 8.55
CA ARG A 55 -12.66 -12.53 9.21
C ARG A 55 -13.65 -13.19 8.26
N THR A 56 -13.69 -12.76 7.00
CA THR A 56 -14.63 -13.27 5.99
C THR A 56 -14.08 -14.44 5.20
N ALA A 57 -12.78 -14.73 5.32
CA ALA A 57 -12.19 -15.94 4.76
C ALA A 57 -12.92 -17.15 5.37
N SER A 58 -13.63 -17.88 4.52
CA SER A 58 -14.53 -18.95 4.93
C SER A 58 -13.77 -20.13 5.55
N ASP A 59 -12.48 -20.30 5.23
CA ASP A 59 -11.59 -21.23 5.90
C ASP A 59 -10.09 -20.83 5.70
N PRO A 60 -9.49 -20.08 6.64
CA PRO A 60 -8.07 -19.72 6.57
C PRO A 60 -7.14 -20.94 6.71
N HIS A 61 -7.59 -22.02 7.34
CA HIS A 61 -6.82 -23.24 7.51
C HIS A 61 -6.76 -24.03 6.20
N ALA A 62 -7.87 -24.12 5.45
CA ALA A 62 -7.86 -24.72 4.11
C ALA A 62 -6.95 -23.97 3.12
N ALA A 63 -6.87 -22.64 3.24
CA ALA A 63 -5.96 -21.83 2.43
C ALA A 63 -4.48 -22.14 2.72
N LEU A 64 -4.10 -22.22 4.00
CA LEU A 64 -2.73 -22.60 4.40
C LEU A 64 -2.37 -24.02 3.97
N GLN A 65 -3.27 -24.99 4.17
CA GLN A 65 -3.06 -26.37 3.72
C GLN A 65 -2.89 -26.49 2.20
N SER A 66 -3.53 -25.61 1.43
CA SER A 66 -3.37 -25.57 -0.02
C SER A 66 -1.99 -25.05 -0.43
N VAL A 67 -1.41 -24.12 0.32
CA VAL A 67 -0.04 -23.61 0.11
C VAL A 67 0.99 -24.68 0.46
N GLU A 68 0.83 -25.35 1.61
CA GLU A 68 1.71 -26.44 2.04
C GLU A 68 1.75 -27.58 1.01
N ARG A 69 0.58 -28.07 0.58
CA ARG A 69 0.49 -29.11 -0.46
C ARG A 69 1.18 -28.70 -1.76
N ARG A 70 1.09 -27.43 -2.15
CA ARG A 70 1.71 -26.92 -3.37
C ARG A 70 3.24 -26.80 -3.22
N ALA A 71 3.73 -26.48 -2.03
CA ALA A 71 5.15 -26.48 -1.73
C ALA A 71 5.73 -27.91 -1.74
N GLU A 72 5.01 -28.88 -1.19
CA GLU A 72 5.39 -30.31 -1.26
C GLU A 72 5.44 -30.83 -2.69
N GLN A 73 4.44 -30.50 -3.52
CA GLN A 73 4.43 -30.87 -4.94
C GLN A 73 5.63 -30.28 -5.71
N LEU A 74 5.98 -29.02 -5.41
CA LEU A 74 7.16 -28.39 -6.01
C LEU A 74 8.44 -29.06 -5.54
N ALA A 75 8.57 -29.35 -4.25
CA ALA A 75 9.73 -30.05 -3.70
C ALA A 75 9.90 -31.45 -4.32
N GLU A 76 8.81 -32.20 -4.50
CA GLU A 76 8.81 -33.50 -5.20
C GLU A 76 9.22 -33.34 -6.66
N SER A 77 8.70 -32.32 -7.36
CA SER A 77 9.03 -32.07 -8.76
C SER A 77 10.50 -31.67 -8.98
N LEU A 78 11.12 -31.05 -7.97
CA LEU A 78 12.51 -30.62 -7.96
C LEU A 78 13.46 -31.67 -7.38
N ALA A 79 12.93 -32.75 -6.80
CA ALA A 79 13.74 -33.83 -6.26
C ALA A 79 14.54 -34.49 -7.39
N PRO A 80 15.88 -34.57 -7.29
CA PRO A 80 16.68 -35.21 -8.33
C PRO A 80 16.33 -36.70 -8.38
N ARG A 81 15.97 -37.19 -9.58
CA ARG A 81 15.81 -38.64 -9.78
C ARG A 81 17.13 -39.31 -9.42
N ARG A 82 17.15 -40.08 -8.32
CA ARG A 82 18.23 -41.03 -8.05
C ARG A 82 18.32 -41.91 -9.29
N ARG A 83 19.33 -41.69 -10.14
CA ARG A 83 19.70 -42.65 -11.17
C ARG A 83 20.03 -43.92 -10.42
N GLY A 84 19.10 -44.86 -10.44
CA GLY A 84 19.34 -46.23 -10.02
C GLY A 84 20.46 -46.78 -10.90
N GLY A 85 21.68 -46.70 -10.39
CA GLY A 85 22.73 -47.60 -10.81
C GLY A 85 22.44 -48.95 -10.17
N THR A 86 21.99 -49.90 -10.98
CA THR A 86 21.90 -51.32 -10.66
C THR A 86 22.36 -52.10 -11.88
N PRO A 87 22.99 -53.27 -11.71
CA PRO A 87 23.82 -53.76 -10.60
C PRO A 87 25.33 -53.57 -10.86
#